data_AF-A0A7K3Y1A3-F1
#
_entry.id   AF-A0A7K3Y1A3-F1
#
_cell.length_a   1.000
_cell.length_b   1.000
_cell.length_c   1.000
_cell.angle_alpha   90.00
_cell.angle_beta   90.00
_cell.angle_gamma   90.00
#
_symmetry.space_group_name_H-M   'P 1'
#
loop_
_entity.id
_entity.type
_entity.pdbx_description
1 polymer ?
#
loop_
_entity_poly.entity_id
_entity_poly.type
_entity_poly.pdbx_seq_one_letter_code
_entity_poly.pdbx_strand_id
1 'polypeptide(L)'
;MADYVKESIRPREGVQYHCYSLPAFDAGLKPERLDGSEIKSSKLLVHPGDILVNKLNMRYKRIWAVGEPEPNSVCSTEFVPLQAKGINRLFLYYVLAGDEFAHTLGGMRTGTSGSHQRVKPEWILDYGFYMPCDQDQAAIANILGSMDARIHINQRINDYLAALLDAQFDNLIKTKSADWDTASLLDIASYKNGLAMQRFRPVGDDVGLPVLKIRELGQGYCGCDAERCRSDIDESVTIHDGDLVFSWSGTLLLDFWAGGDAGLNQHLFKGYCQESCANCQQP
;
A
#
# COMPACT_ATOMS: atom_id res chain seq x y z
N MET A 1 -29.58 -4.94 -14.61
CA MET A 1 -28.42 -4.70 -15.50
C MET A 1 -27.21 -5.53 -15.08
N ALA A 2 -27.15 -6.04 -13.85
CA ALA A 2 -26.34 -7.18 -13.49
C ALA A 2 -27.16 -8.15 -12.63
N ASP A 3 -26.78 -9.43 -12.62
CA ASP A 3 -27.33 -10.44 -11.70
C ASP A 3 -26.30 -10.72 -10.59
N TYR A 4 -26.76 -10.88 -9.34
CA TYR A 4 -25.91 -11.26 -8.19
C TYR A 4 -25.82 -12.78 -8.09
N VAL A 5 -24.64 -13.33 -8.39
CA VAL A 5 -24.38 -14.77 -8.28
C VAL A 5 -23.91 -15.10 -6.87
N LYS A 6 -24.68 -15.93 -6.17
CA LYS A 6 -24.50 -16.24 -4.74
C LYS A 6 -24.32 -17.75 -4.49
N GLU A 7 -23.33 -18.33 -5.14
CA GLU A 7 -22.95 -19.73 -4.94
C GLU A 7 -21.99 -19.85 -3.75
N SER A 8 -22.50 -20.32 -2.61
CA SER A 8 -21.72 -20.45 -1.37
C SER A 8 -20.98 -21.79 -1.31
N ILE A 9 -19.66 -21.73 -1.09
CA ILE A 9 -18.78 -22.89 -0.94
C ILE A 9 -18.12 -22.89 0.44
N ARG A 10 -17.96 -24.08 1.02
CA ARG A 10 -17.02 -24.32 2.12
C ARG A 10 -15.73 -24.90 1.52
N PRO A 11 -14.59 -24.20 1.61
CA PRO A 11 -13.30 -24.73 1.21
C PRO A 11 -12.98 -26.07 1.90
N ARG A 12 -12.16 -26.89 1.24
CA ARG A 12 -11.77 -28.22 1.71
C ARG A 12 -10.26 -28.30 1.90
N GLU A 13 -9.86 -28.90 3.02
CA GLU A 13 -8.46 -29.24 3.32
C GLU A 13 -7.84 -30.06 2.18
N GLY A 14 -6.59 -29.74 1.81
CA GLY A 14 -5.87 -30.37 0.71
C GLY A 14 -6.29 -29.91 -0.69
N VAL A 15 -7.22 -28.95 -0.80
CA VAL A 15 -7.57 -28.28 -2.05
C VAL A 15 -7.05 -26.85 -2.00
N GLN A 16 -6.25 -26.48 -3.01
CA GLN A 16 -5.77 -25.13 -3.19
C GLN A 16 -6.84 -24.24 -3.83
N TYR A 17 -7.03 -23.04 -3.28
CA TYR A 17 -8.00 -22.03 -3.70
C TYR A 17 -7.31 -20.71 -4.01
N HIS A 18 -7.88 -19.96 -4.96
CA HIS A 18 -7.48 -18.58 -5.26
C HIS A 18 -8.47 -17.64 -4.58
N CYS A 19 -8.07 -17.09 -3.42
CA CYS A 19 -8.93 -16.34 -2.51
C CYS A 19 -8.90 -14.83 -2.79
N TYR A 20 -10.00 -14.31 -3.32
CA TYR A 20 -10.26 -12.88 -3.50
C TYR A 20 -10.76 -12.29 -2.17
N SER A 21 -9.84 -11.78 -1.35
CA SER A 21 -10.12 -11.16 -0.04
C SER A 21 -10.00 -9.63 -0.06
N LEU A 22 -10.43 -8.95 1.01
CA LEU A 22 -10.22 -7.50 1.13
C LEU A 22 -8.73 -7.17 1.33
N PRO A 23 -7.95 -7.90 2.17
CA PRO A 23 -6.49 -7.83 2.17
C PRO A 23 -5.84 -8.10 0.82
N ALA A 24 -6.27 -9.11 0.05
CA ALA A 24 -5.73 -9.43 -1.27
C ALA A 24 -5.93 -8.30 -2.30
N PHE A 25 -7.03 -7.55 -2.17
CA PHE A 25 -7.27 -6.34 -2.95
C PHE A 25 -6.26 -5.24 -2.57
N ASP A 26 -6.17 -4.95 -1.26
CA ASP A 26 -5.29 -3.90 -0.72
C ASP A 26 -3.78 -4.21 -0.94
N ALA A 27 -3.41 -5.50 -0.97
CA ALA A 27 -2.05 -6.01 -1.20
C ALA A 27 -1.65 -6.11 -2.69
N GLY A 28 -2.26 -5.30 -3.56
CA GLY A 28 -1.86 -5.20 -4.97
C GLY A 28 -2.69 -6.02 -5.95
N LEU A 29 -4.00 -6.18 -5.69
CA LEU A 29 -4.99 -6.71 -6.65
C LEU A 29 -4.68 -8.13 -7.20
N LYS A 30 -4.12 -9.01 -6.37
CA LYS A 30 -3.75 -10.40 -6.71
C LYS A 30 -4.40 -11.35 -5.69
N PRO A 31 -5.16 -12.39 -6.10
CA PRO A 31 -5.82 -13.29 -5.15
C PRO A 31 -4.79 -14.15 -4.39
N GLU A 32 -5.05 -14.37 -3.10
CA GLU A 32 -4.18 -15.18 -2.22
C GLU A 32 -4.31 -16.67 -2.59
N ARG A 33 -3.20 -17.38 -2.81
CA ARG A 33 -3.21 -18.85 -2.95
C ARG A 33 -3.14 -19.47 -1.56
N LEU A 34 -4.18 -20.20 -1.17
CA LEU A 34 -4.37 -20.77 0.17
C LEU A 34 -4.92 -22.20 0.09
N ASP A 35 -4.56 -23.04 1.06
CA ASP A 35 -5.26 -24.32 1.26
C ASP A 35 -6.63 -24.09 1.91
N GLY A 36 -7.63 -24.92 1.57
CA GLY A 36 -8.95 -24.82 2.17
C GLY A 36 -8.98 -25.02 3.69
N SER A 37 -7.96 -25.65 4.29
CA SER A 37 -7.77 -25.72 5.75
C SER A 37 -7.45 -24.36 6.41
N GLU A 38 -6.78 -23.46 5.69
CA GLU A 38 -6.48 -22.10 6.14
C GLU A 38 -7.73 -21.21 6.10
N ILE A 39 -8.64 -21.50 5.17
CA ILE A 39 -9.83 -20.69 4.89
C ILE A 39 -10.97 -21.05 5.86
N LYS A 40 -10.85 -20.56 7.10
CA LYS A 40 -11.77 -20.77 8.25
C LYS A 40 -13.19 -20.18 8.10
N SER A 41 -13.66 -19.90 6.89
CA SER A 41 -14.96 -19.29 6.60
C SER A 41 -15.50 -19.71 5.23
N SER A 42 -16.82 -19.86 5.09
CA SER A 42 -17.46 -20.04 3.78
C SER A 42 -17.17 -18.85 2.86
N LYS A 43 -16.97 -19.13 1.57
CA LYS A 43 -16.71 -18.17 0.50
C LYS A 43 -17.83 -18.22 -0.53
N LEU A 44 -17.82 -17.29 -1.47
CA LEU A 44 -18.60 -17.41 -2.71
C LEU A 44 -17.68 -17.92 -3.82
N LEU A 45 -18.22 -18.69 -4.76
CA LEU A 45 -17.52 -19.05 -6.00
C LEU A 45 -17.33 -17.79 -6.86
N VAL A 46 -16.24 -17.72 -7.63
CA VAL A 46 -15.96 -16.65 -8.60
C VAL A 46 -15.97 -17.23 -10.01
N HIS A 47 -16.74 -16.61 -10.90
CA HIS A 47 -16.94 -17.03 -12.28
C HIS A 47 -16.22 -16.10 -13.28
N PRO A 48 -15.99 -16.56 -14.53
CA PRO A 48 -15.51 -15.72 -15.63
C PRO A 48 -16.31 -14.43 -15.81
N GLY A 49 -15.61 -13.30 -15.83
CA GLY A 49 -16.21 -11.98 -16.05
C GLY A 49 -16.89 -11.34 -14.84
N ASP A 50 -16.93 -11.96 -13.67
CA ASP A 50 -17.52 -11.38 -12.45
C ASP A 50 -16.92 -10.00 -12.11
N ILE A 51 -17.74 -9.11 -11.57
CA ILE A 51 -17.30 -7.87 -10.91
C ILE A 51 -17.58 -8.01 -9.42
N LEU A 52 -16.52 -8.12 -8.60
CA LEU A 52 -16.63 -8.27 -7.15
C LEU A 52 -16.74 -6.88 -6.50
N VAL A 53 -17.92 -6.53 -5.99
CA VAL A 53 -18.18 -5.24 -5.32
C VAL A 53 -18.10 -5.40 -3.80
N ASN A 54 -17.27 -4.62 -3.10
CA ASN A 54 -17.22 -4.68 -1.63
C ASN A 54 -18.46 -4.06 -0.98
N LYS A 55 -19.09 -4.77 -0.06
CA LYS A 55 -20.22 -4.24 0.74
C LYS A 55 -19.79 -3.64 2.08
N LEU A 56 -18.56 -3.93 2.53
CA LEU A 56 -17.97 -3.39 3.77
C LEU A 56 -17.18 -2.11 3.47
N ASN A 57 -17.55 -1.01 4.13
CA ASN A 57 -16.94 0.32 4.05
C ASN A 57 -16.76 0.80 2.59
N MET A 58 -17.88 1.04 1.89
CA MET A 58 -17.91 1.34 0.44
C MET A 58 -16.95 2.47 -0.01
N ARG A 59 -16.64 3.44 0.86
CA ARG A 59 -15.65 4.51 0.60
C ARG A 59 -14.27 4.03 0.09
N TYR A 60 -13.89 2.78 0.35
CA TYR A 60 -12.62 2.21 -0.13
C TYR A 60 -12.67 1.68 -1.57
N LYS A 61 -13.83 1.68 -2.23
CA LYS A 61 -14.00 1.36 -3.67
C LYS A 61 -13.27 0.08 -4.10
N ARG A 62 -13.37 -1.00 -3.31
CA ARG A 62 -12.73 -2.28 -3.61
C ARG A 62 -13.59 -3.03 -4.63
N ILE A 63 -13.48 -2.62 -5.89
CA ILE A 63 -14.20 -3.17 -7.03
C ILE A 63 -13.21 -3.97 -7.87
N TRP A 64 -13.41 -5.29 -7.98
CA TRP A 64 -12.50 -6.19 -8.70
C TRP A 64 -13.16 -6.68 -9.98
N ALA A 65 -12.70 -6.22 -11.15
CA ALA A 65 -13.08 -6.81 -12.43
C ALA A 65 -12.28 -8.10 -12.65
N VAL A 66 -12.92 -9.26 -12.46
CA VAL A 66 -12.31 -10.56 -12.76
C VAL A 66 -12.30 -10.77 -14.27
N GLY A 67 -11.20 -11.29 -14.83
CA GLY A 67 -11.14 -11.73 -16.23
C GLY A 67 -11.58 -13.18 -16.33
N GLU A 68 -10.70 -14.03 -16.83
CA GLU A 68 -10.75 -15.47 -16.58
C GLU A 68 -10.13 -15.76 -15.20
N PRO A 69 -10.87 -16.30 -14.22
CA PRO A 69 -10.33 -16.72 -12.94
C PRO A 69 -9.57 -18.05 -13.06
N GLU A 70 -8.61 -18.25 -12.16
CA GLU A 70 -7.92 -19.54 -12.00
C GLU A 70 -8.89 -20.60 -11.42
N PRO A 71 -8.65 -21.91 -11.63
CA PRO A 71 -9.43 -22.97 -10.99
C PRO A 71 -9.51 -22.80 -9.46
N ASN A 72 -10.66 -23.18 -8.88
CA ASN A 72 -10.95 -22.97 -7.45
C ASN A 72 -10.87 -21.50 -6.98
N SER A 73 -11.16 -20.52 -7.85
CA SER A 73 -11.31 -19.12 -7.45
C SER A 73 -12.55 -18.89 -6.60
N VAL A 74 -12.37 -18.23 -5.46
CA VAL A 74 -13.42 -17.97 -4.47
C VAL A 74 -13.23 -16.59 -3.83
N CYS A 75 -14.30 -15.87 -3.52
CA CYS A 75 -14.23 -14.55 -2.88
C CYS A 75 -14.73 -14.54 -1.43
N SER A 76 -14.23 -13.57 -0.66
CA SER A 76 -14.80 -13.23 0.64
C SER A 76 -16.30 -12.92 0.52
N THR A 77 -17.09 -13.34 1.50
CA THR A 77 -18.53 -13.01 1.57
C THR A 77 -18.80 -11.53 1.84
N GLU A 78 -17.77 -10.70 2.05
CA GLU A 78 -17.87 -9.23 2.05
C GLU A 78 -17.82 -8.61 0.64
N PHE A 79 -17.56 -9.41 -0.39
CA PHE A 79 -17.85 -9.05 -1.78
C PHE A 79 -19.26 -9.51 -2.20
N VAL A 80 -19.78 -8.87 -3.24
CA VAL A 80 -20.99 -9.23 -3.99
C VAL A 80 -20.54 -9.44 -5.45
N PRO A 81 -20.48 -10.69 -5.95
CA PRO A 81 -20.18 -10.97 -7.35
C PRO A 81 -21.35 -10.57 -8.24
N LEU A 82 -21.08 -9.72 -9.24
CA LEU A 82 -22.06 -9.23 -10.21
C LEU A 82 -21.68 -9.64 -11.63
N GLN A 83 -22.62 -10.22 -12.36
CA GLN A 83 -22.46 -10.53 -13.79
C GLN A 83 -23.22 -9.53 -14.66
N ALA A 84 -22.49 -8.83 -15.54
CA ALA A 84 -23.03 -7.81 -16.44
C ALA A 84 -24.02 -8.40 -17.45
N LYS A 85 -25.19 -7.77 -17.62
CA LYS A 85 -26.32 -8.30 -18.37
C LYS A 85 -27.03 -7.20 -19.15
N GLY A 86 -26.83 -7.21 -20.47
CA GLY A 86 -27.33 -6.16 -21.38
C GLY A 86 -26.61 -4.82 -21.22
N ILE A 87 -25.34 -4.85 -20.80
CA ILE A 87 -24.48 -3.67 -20.60
C ILE A 87 -23.02 -4.08 -20.81
N ASN A 88 -22.18 -3.18 -21.29
CA ASN A 88 -20.74 -3.42 -21.41
C ASN A 88 -20.13 -3.63 -20.00
N ARG A 89 -19.50 -4.80 -19.81
CA ARG A 89 -18.90 -5.24 -18.54
C ARG A 89 -17.88 -4.26 -17.96
N LEU A 90 -17.03 -3.69 -18.82
CA LEU A 90 -15.96 -2.80 -18.38
C LEU A 90 -16.48 -1.37 -18.13
N PHE A 91 -17.49 -0.92 -18.89
CA PHE A 91 -18.25 0.29 -18.55
C PHE A 91 -18.93 0.17 -17.17
N LEU A 92 -19.60 -0.95 -16.90
CA LEU A 92 -20.20 -1.22 -15.59
C LEU A 92 -19.16 -1.24 -14.45
N TYR A 93 -17.97 -1.79 -14.71
CA TYR A 93 -16.85 -1.70 -13.76
C TYR A 93 -16.50 -0.24 -13.42
N TYR A 94 -16.38 0.65 -14.41
CA TYR A 94 -16.09 2.07 -14.16
C TYR A 94 -17.21 2.81 -13.44
N VAL A 95 -18.48 2.49 -13.72
CA VAL A 95 -19.63 3.01 -12.96
C VAL A 95 -19.53 2.61 -11.48
N LEU A 96 -19.21 1.35 -11.20
CA LEU A 96 -19.08 0.82 -9.83
C LEU A 96 -17.81 1.32 -9.11
N ALA A 97 -16.74 1.62 -9.84
CA ALA A 97 -15.52 2.22 -9.30
C ALA A 97 -15.67 3.74 -9.01
N GLY A 98 -16.72 4.38 -9.53
CA GLY A 98 -16.94 5.81 -9.45
C GLY A 98 -17.28 6.35 -8.06
N ASP A 99 -16.87 7.59 -7.79
CA ASP A 99 -17.16 8.32 -6.56
C ASP A 99 -18.66 8.47 -6.27
N GLU A 100 -19.48 8.67 -7.30
CA GLU A 100 -20.93 8.81 -7.17
C GLU A 100 -21.59 7.57 -6.56
N PHE A 101 -21.22 6.38 -7.04
CA PHE A 101 -21.69 5.10 -6.52
C PHE A 101 -21.28 4.91 -5.05
N ALA A 102 -19.99 5.15 -4.77
CA ALA A 102 -19.44 4.96 -3.43
C ALA A 102 -20.00 5.95 -2.40
N HIS A 103 -20.25 7.20 -2.81
CA HIS A 103 -20.90 8.22 -2.00
C HIS A 103 -22.39 7.88 -1.75
N THR A 104 -23.13 7.55 -2.82
CA THR A 104 -24.56 7.24 -2.76
C THR A 104 -24.85 6.06 -1.83
N LEU A 105 -24.15 4.93 -2.00
CA LEU A 105 -24.37 3.77 -1.12
C LEU A 105 -23.72 3.96 0.27
N GLY A 106 -22.66 4.76 0.38
CA GLY A 106 -22.08 5.19 1.66
C GLY A 106 -23.07 5.94 2.55
N GLY A 107 -23.98 6.72 1.95
CA GLY A 107 -25.07 7.39 2.66
C GLY A 107 -26.10 6.45 3.29
N MET A 108 -26.40 5.31 2.65
CA MET A 108 -27.46 4.37 3.07
C MET A 108 -27.04 3.37 4.16
N ARG A 109 -25.74 3.35 4.52
CA ARG A 109 -25.07 2.46 5.49
C ARG A 109 -25.92 1.88 6.65
N THR A 110 -25.71 0.59 6.92
CA THR A 110 -26.09 -0.06 8.18
C THR A 110 -24.88 -0.27 9.10
N GLY A 111 -25.11 -0.16 10.42
CA GLY A 111 -24.12 -0.40 11.46
C GLY A 111 -23.77 0.85 12.28
N THR A 112 -23.32 0.62 13.52
CA THR A 112 -22.81 1.67 14.42
C THR A 112 -21.29 1.80 14.29
N SER A 113 -20.76 2.98 14.64
CA SER A 113 -19.36 3.40 14.40
C SER A 113 -18.98 3.66 12.93
N GLY A 114 -17.85 4.34 12.72
CA GLY A 114 -17.34 4.80 11.42
C GLY A 114 -16.54 3.74 10.64
N SER A 115 -16.17 2.63 11.27
CA SER A 115 -15.15 1.69 10.76
C SER A 115 -15.68 0.34 10.26
N HIS A 116 -16.95 0.01 10.47
CA HIS A 116 -17.53 -1.31 10.11
C HIS A 116 -18.94 -1.18 9.49
N GLN A 117 -19.08 -0.26 8.54
CA GLN A 117 -20.35 0.05 7.90
C GLN A 117 -20.61 -0.90 6.74
N ARG A 118 -21.77 -1.54 6.69
CA ARG A 118 -22.16 -2.44 5.60
C ARG A 118 -23.34 -1.90 4.82
N VAL A 119 -23.28 -2.02 3.49
CA VAL A 119 -24.42 -1.84 2.59
C VAL A 119 -25.07 -3.19 2.30
N LYS A 120 -26.36 -3.16 1.97
CA LYS A 120 -27.10 -4.36 1.54
C LYS A 120 -26.81 -4.67 0.06
N PRO A 121 -26.67 -5.95 -0.35
CA PRO A 121 -26.51 -6.31 -1.77
C PRO A 121 -27.65 -5.81 -2.65
N GLU A 122 -28.87 -5.74 -2.11
CA GLU A 122 -30.04 -5.23 -2.80
C GLU A 122 -29.84 -3.76 -3.25
N TRP A 123 -29.25 -2.92 -2.40
CA TRP A 123 -28.93 -1.51 -2.74
C TRP A 123 -27.83 -1.36 -3.79
N ILE A 124 -26.99 -2.38 -3.99
CA ILE A 124 -26.00 -2.41 -5.09
C ILE A 124 -26.71 -2.74 -6.42
N LEU A 125 -27.74 -3.60 -6.38
CA LEU A 125 -28.54 -3.96 -7.55
C LEU A 125 -29.56 -2.87 -7.95
N ASP A 126 -30.11 -2.16 -6.96
CA ASP A 126 -31.07 -1.07 -7.12
C ASP A 126 -30.41 0.29 -7.49
N TYR A 127 -29.08 0.34 -7.61
CA TYR A 127 -28.36 1.58 -7.93
C TYR A 127 -28.64 2.05 -9.37
N GLY A 128 -29.35 3.17 -9.49
CA GLY A 128 -29.62 3.84 -10.77
C GLY A 128 -28.47 4.74 -11.21
N PHE A 129 -28.10 4.66 -12.48
CA PHE A 129 -27.08 5.49 -13.13
C PHE A 129 -27.50 5.79 -14.59
N TYR A 130 -26.84 6.76 -15.22
CA TYR A 130 -27.07 7.05 -16.63
C TYR A 130 -26.46 5.96 -17.53
N MET A 131 -27.30 5.26 -18.29
CA MET A 131 -26.90 4.23 -19.25
C MET A 131 -26.90 4.82 -20.67
N PRO A 132 -25.73 5.12 -21.26
CA PRO A 132 -25.64 5.60 -22.64
C PRO A 132 -25.75 4.43 -23.64
N CYS A 133 -25.74 4.71 -24.94
CA CYS A 133 -25.87 3.66 -25.95
C CYS A 133 -24.64 2.74 -25.98
N ASP A 134 -24.76 1.53 -26.52
CA ASP A 134 -23.68 0.52 -26.48
C ASP A 134 -22.38 0.97 -27.17
N GLN A 135 -22.48 1.85 -28.17
CA GLN A 135 -21.34 2.50 -28.82
C GLN A 135 -20.59 3.44 -27.86
N ASP A 136 -21.31 4.25 -27.08
CA ASP A 136 -20.72 5.16 -26.09
C ASP A 136 -20.15 4.37 -24.90
N GLN A 137 -20.87 3.35 -24.42
CA GLN A 137 -20.37 2.44 -23.38
C GLN A 137 -19.04 1.81 -23.81
N ALA A 138 -18.94 1.33 -25.06
CA ALA A 138 -17.71 0.78 -25.61
C ALA A 138 -16.61 1.83 -25.78
N ALA A 139 -16.93 3.06 -26.21
CA ALA A 139 -15.95 4.14 -26.32
C ALA A 139 -15.36 4.53 -24.95
N ILE A 140 -16.20 4.71 -23.93
CA ILE A 140 -15.79 5.00 -22.55
C ILE A 140 -14.93 3.86 -21.99
N ALA A 141 -15.39 2.62 -22.12
CA ALA A 141 -14.68 1.43 -21.68
C ALA A 141 -13.29 1.28 -22.33
N ASN A 142 -13.19 1.52 -23.64
CA ASN A 142 -11.92 1.42 -24.38
C ASN A 142 -10.93 2.51 -23.97
N ILE A 143 -11.39 3.76 -23.78
CA ILE A 143 -10.52 4.86 -23.36
C ILE A 143 -9.94 4.59 -21.97
N LEU A 144 -10.79 4.32 -20.98
CA LEU A 144 -10.37 4.08 -19.60
C LEU A 144 -9.55 2.78 -19.47
N GLY A 145 -9.97 1.71 -20.15
CA GLY A 145 -9.23 0.43 -20.18
C GLY A 145 -7.83 0.57 -20.77
N SER A 146 -7.63 1.47 -21.75
CA SER A 146 -6.30 1.76 -22.29
C SER A 146 -5.39 2.50 -21.31
N MET A 147 -5.96 3.25 -20.35
CA MET A 147 -5.21 3.91 -19.28
C MET A 147 -4.83 2.92 -18.18
N ASP A 148 -5.77 2.09 -17.72
CA ASP A 148 -5.50 1.05 -16.72
C ASP A 148 -4.47 0.02 -17.22
N ALA A 149 -4.55 -0.38 -18.50
CA ALA A 149 -3.54 -1.23 -19.11
C ALA A 149 -2.13 -0.62 -19.06
N ARG A 150 -2.00 0.70 -19.24
CA ARG A 150 -0.71 1.42 -19.11
C ARG A 150 -0.26 1.50 -17.65
N ILE A 151 -1.17 1.77 -16.70
CA ILE A 151 -0.86 1.76 -15.26
C ILE A 151 -0.33 0.39 -14.84
N HIS A 152 -0.99 -0.69 -15.25
CA HIS A 152 -0.57 -2.06 -14.95
C HIS A 152 0.79 -2.43 -15.58
N ILE A 153 1.06 -2.01 -16.82
CA ILE A 153 2.37 -2.19 -17.47
C ILE A 153 3.47 -1.44 -16.70
N ASN A 154 3.23 -0.18 -16.32
CA ASN A 154 4.20 0.62 -15.55
C ASN A 154 4.47 0.02 -14.17
N GLN A 155 3.43 -0.46 -13.47
CA GLN A 155 3.59 -1.20 -12.20
C GLN A 155 4.45 -2.44 -12.39
N ARG A 156 4.20 -3.25 -13.43
CA ARG A 156 5.04 -4.42 -13.73
C ARG A 156 6.48 -4.07 -14.08
N ILE A 157 6.73 -2.95 -14.74
CA ILE A 157 8.10 -2.46 -14.99
C ILE A 157 8.80 -2.15 -13.66
N ASN A 158 8.11 -1.50 -12.71
CA ASN A 158 8.64 -1.24 -11.38
C ASN A 158 8.90 -2.55 -10.59
N ASP A 159 7.96 -3.50 -10.61
CA ASP A 159 8.13 -4.85 -10.03
C ASP A 159 9.41 -5.53 -10.56
N TYR A 160 9.64 -5.49 -11.88
CA TYR A 160 10.83 -6.07 -12.52
C TYR A 160 12.12 -5.31 -12.21
N LEU A 161 12.08 -3.98 -12.10
CA LEU A 161 13.25 -3.16 -11.74
C LEU A 161 13.71 -3.42 -10.31
N ALA A 162 12.79 -3.57 -9.36
CA ALA A 162 13.10 -3.95 -7.99
C ALA A 162 13.73 -5.35 -7.93
N ALA A 163 13.09 -6.35 -8.54
CA ALA A 163 13.62 -7.71 -8.59
C ALA A 163 14.99 -7.82 -9.31
N LEU A 164 15.25 -6.96 -10.31
CA LEU A 164 16.55 -6.87 -10.96
C LEU A 164 17.60 -6.22 -10.06
N LEU A 165 17.25 -5.16 -9.32
CA LEU A 165 18.15 -4.53 -8.34
C LEU A 165 18.59 -5.53 -7.27
N ASP A 166 17.62 -6.24 -6.67
CA ASP A 166 17.89 -7.30 -5.69
C ASP A 166 18.82 -8.36 -6.28
N ALA A 167 18.50 -8.90 -7.46
CA ALA A 167 19.29 -9.94 -8.10
C ALA A 167 20.71 -9.48 -8.49
N GLN A 168 20.91 -8.21 -8.85
CA GLN A 168 22.24 -7.64 -9.16
C GLN A 168 23.06 -7.40 -7.90
N PHE A 169 22.45 -6.89 -6.83
CA PHE A 169 23.12 -6.75 -5.53
C PHE A 169 23.56 -8.12 -4.98
N ASP A 170 22.64 -9.08 -5.00
CA ASP A 170 22.85 -10.46 -4.57
C ASP A 170 23.92 -11.16 -5.42
N ASN A 171 24.02 -10.84 -6.72
CA ASN A 171 25.12 -11.30 -7.60
C ASN A 171 26.47 -10.64 -7.25
N LEU A 172 26.50 -9.32 -7.05
CA LEU A 172 27.71 -8.56 -6.72
C LEU A 172 28.34 -9.01 -5.39
N ILE A 173 27.51 -9.33 -4.40
CA ILE A 173 27.98 -9.90 -3.13
C ILE A 173 28.51 -11.33 -3.30
N LYS A 174 27.92 -12.15 -4.17
CA LYS A 174 28.32 -13.57 -4.38
C LYS A 174 29.49 -13.77 -5.34
N THR A 175 29.75 -12.83 -6.24
CA THR A 175 30.81 -12.92 -7.28
C THR A 175 32.06 -12.10 -6.96
N LYS A 176 32.10 -11.49 -5.76
CA LYS A 176 33.15 -10.56 -5.33
C LYS A 176 34.54 -11.20 -5.28
N SER A 177 35.57 -10.39 -5.50
CA SER A 177 36.97 -10.83 -5.50
C SER A 177 37.50 -11.12 -4.09
N ALA A 178 38.66 -11.78 -4.00
CA ALA A 178 39.31 -12.14 -2.74
C ALA A 178 39.85 -10.93 -1.94
N ASP A 179 39.73 -9.72 -2.48
CA ASP A 179 40.30 -8.47 -1.96
C ASP A 179 39.27 -7.67 -1.12
N TRP A 180 38.31 -8.37 -0.53
CA TRP A 180 37.13 -7.80 0.14
C TRP A 180 37.11 -8.11 1.64
N ASP A 181 37.61 -7.17 2.43
CA ASP A 181 37.59 -7.26 3.89
C ASP A 181 36.17 -7.23 4.48
N THR A 182 36.00 -7.94 5.59
CA THR A 182 34.76 -7.94 6.38
C THR A 182 34.82 -6.84 7.45
N ALA A 183 34.06 -5.77 7.23
CA ALA A 183 33.86 -4.69 8.20
C ALA A 183 32.50 -4.83 8.90
N SER A 184 32.42 -4.43 10.18
CA SER A 184 31.14 -4.23 10.88
C SER A 184 30.62 -2.81 10.64
N LEU A 185 29.35 -2.58 11.00
CA LEU A 185 28.74 -1.24 10.96
C LEU A 185 29.51 -0.21 11.79
N LEU A 186 30.18 -0.62 12.88
CA LEU A 186 30.97 0.26 13.76
C LEU A 186 32.32 0.68 13.16
N ASP A 187 32.83 -0.08 12.19
CA ASP A 187 34.12 0.19 11.54
C ASP A 187 33.99 1.20 10.39
N ILE A 188 32.77 1.41 9.88
CA ILE A 188 32.47 2.33 8.77
C ILE A 188 31.77 3.62 9.21
N ALA A 189 31.04 3.58 10.33
CA ALA A 189 30.26 4.72 10.80
C ALA A 189 30.11 4.78 12.32
N SER A 190 30.02 6.00 12.83
CA SER A 190 29.63 6.31 14.20
C SER A 190 28.12 6.57 14.28
N TYR A 191 27.46 6.13 15.34
CA TYR A 191 26.00 6.23 15.46
C TYR A 191 25.58 6.99 16.72
N LYS A 192 24.73 8.02 16.56
CA LYS A 192 24.19 8.81 17.68
C LYS A 192 22.68 8.62 17.80
N ASN A 193 22.25 8.06 18.94
CA ASN A 193 20.84 7.99 19.34
C ASN A 193 20.31 9.41 19.61
N GLY A 194 19.09 9.68 19.15
CA GLY A 194 18.38 10.93 19.41
C GLY A 194 18.06 11.17 20.88
N LEU A 195 17.70 12.41 21.22
CA LEU A 195 17.36 12.81 22.58
C LEU A 195 15.86 12.72 22.86
N ALA A 196 15.49 12.76 24.14
CA ALA A 196 14.10 12.96 24.56
C ALA A 196 13.65 14.39 24.23
N MET A 197 13.33 14.69 22.96
CA MET A 197 13.11 16.06 22.46
C MET A 197 11.94 16.79 23.13
N GLN A 198 11.06 16.07 23.82
CA GLN A 198 10.06 16.62 24.73
C GLN A 198 10.64 17.49 25.87
N ARG A 199 11.92 17.29 26.23
CA ARG A 199 12.66 18.10 27.22
C ARG A 199 13.28 19.37 26.64
N PHE A 200 13.33 19.48 25.32
CA PHE A 200 14.01 20.55 24.59
C PHE A 200 13.00 21.38 23.80
N ARG A 201 11.89 21.80 24.44
CA ARG A 201 10.87 22.65 23.80
C ARG A 201 11.46 24.01 23.39
N PRO A 202 10.95 24.64 22.31
CA PRO A 202 11.29 26.03 21.99
C PRO A 202 10.88 26.99 23.12
N VAL A 203 11.58 28.12 23.24
CA VAL A 203 11.38 29.12 24.31
C VAL A 203 11.47 30.53 23.72
N GLY A 204 10.58 31.42 24.15
CA GLY A 204 10.51 32.79 23.63
C GLY A 204 10.02 32.80 22.18
N ASP A 205 10.68 33.60 21.34
CA ASP A 205 10.36 33.74 19.92
C ASP A 205 11.02 32.66 19.02
N ASP A 206 11.64 31.63 19.61
CA ASP A 206 12.19 30.50 18.86
C ASP A 206 11.06 29.69 18.20
N VAL A 207 11.00 29.76 16.88
CA VAL A 207 10.08 28.98 16.04
C VAL A 207 10.37 27.48 16.17
N GLY A 208 11.63 27.10 16.44
CA GLY A 208 12.09 25.74 16.67
C GLY A 208 12.35 24.93 15.39
N LEU A 209 12.95 23.76 15.57
CA LEU A 209 13.04 22.69 14.58
C LEU A 209 11.91 21.67 14.79
N PRO A 210 11.36 21.06 13.72
CA PRO A 210 10.48 19.91 13.85
C PRO A 210 11.23 18.70 14.42
N VAL A 211 10.54 17.84 15.16
CA VAL A 211 11.12 16.65 15.81
C VAL A 211 10.89 15.43 14.92
N LEU A 212 11.98 14.88 14.39
CA LEU A 212 11.98 13.65 13.60
C LEU A 212 11.77 12.43 14.51
N LYS A 213 10.73 11.65 14.24
CA LYS A 213 10.44 10.36 14.87
C LYS A 213 10.13 9.31 13.79
N ILE A 214 9.88 8.07 14.21
CA ILE A 214 9.62 6.93 13.32
C ILE A 214 8.45 7.19 12.34
N ARG A 215 7.41 7.94 12.76
CA ARG A 215 6.31 8.35 11.88
C ARG A 215 6.80 9.33 10.80
N GLU A 216 7.44 10.41 11.24
CA GLU A 216 7.89 11.50 10.36
C GLU A 216 8.97 11.01 9.37
N LEU A 217 9.82 10.07 9.80
CA LEU A 217 10.75 9.32 8.94
C LEU A 217 9.98 8.46 7.93
N GLY A 218 9.07 7.60 8.38
CA GLY A 218 8.31 6.69 7.51
C GLY A 218 7.30 7.35 6.56
N GLN A 219 7.05 8.66 6.69
CA GLN A 219 6.28 9.46 5.73
C GLN A 219 7.15 10.41 4.88
N GLY A 220 8.46 10.50 5.16
CA GLY A 220 9.43 11.32 4.40
C GLY A 220 9.34 12.83 4.61
N TYR A 221 8.58 13.33 5.61
CA TYR A 221 8.48 14.77 5.90
C TYR A 221 7.98 15.04 7.33
N CYS A 222 8.29 16.24 7.84
CA CYS A 222 7.75 16.76 9.09
C CYS A 222 6.49 17.60 8.84
N GLY A 223 5.33 17.12 9.31
CA GLY A 223 4.04 17.80 9.15
C GLY A 223 3.88 19.05 10.03
N CYS A 224 2.84 19.86 9.78
CA CYS A 224 2.49 21.00 10.63
C CYS A 224 1.99 20.60 12.04
N ASP A 225 1.65 19.32 12.22
CA ASP A 225 1.32 18.68 13.49
C ASP A 225 2.53 18.04 14.20
N ALA A 226 3.72 18.10 13.61
CA ALA A 226 4.94 17.58 14.22
C ALA A 226 5.25 18.33 15.53
N GLU A 227 5.70 17.59 16.55
CA GLU A 227 6.27 18.22 17.74
C GLU A 227 7.49 19.07 17.35
N ARG A 228 7.73 20.15 18.08
CA ARG A 228 8.90 21.01 17.89
C ARG A 228 9.84 20.97 19.08
N CYS A 229 11.12 21.13 18.77
CA CYS A 229 12.21 21.33 19.72
C CYS A 229 12.91 22.66 19.42
N ARG A 230 13.68 23.15 20.38
CA ARG A 230 14.47 24.38 20.26
C ARG A 230 15.46 24.31 19.09
N SER A 231 15.79 25.45 18.51
CA SER A 231 16.73 25.53 17.39
C SER A 231 18.21 25.41 17.82
N ASP A 232 18.52 25.54 19.12
CA ASP A 232 19.88 25.41 19.68
C ASP A 232 20.18 24.01 20.26
N ILE A 233 19.66 22.95 19.63
CA ILE A 233 20.05 21.56 19.98
C ILE A 233 21.51 21.27 19.63
N ASP A 234 22.05 20.19 20.21
CA ASP A 234 23.40 19.71 19.94
C ASP A 234 23.49 19.12 18.52
N GLU A 235 24.48 19.53 17.75
CA GLU A 235 24.65 19.18 16.33
C GLU A 235 24.74 17.67 16.07
N SER A 236 25.15 16.88 17.07
CA SER A 236 25.14 15.43 16.96
C SER A 236 23.73 14.80 17.00
N VAL A 237 22.68 15.61 17.19
CA VAL A 237 21.26 15.23 17.07
C VAL A 237 20.44 16.21 16.22
N THR A 238 21.08 17.14 15.51
CA THR A 238 20.49 17.81 14.33
C THR A 238 20.49 16.83 13.15
N ILE A 239 19.46 16.92 12.33
CA ILE A 239 19.27 16.15 11.10
C ILE A 239 19.16 17.12 9.93
N HIS A 240 19.85 16.82 8.84
CA HIS A 240 19.88 17.55 7.57
C HIS A 240 19.57 16.60 6.40
N ASP A 241 19.28 17.17 5.23
CA ASP A 241 19.04 16.39 4.03
C ASP A 241 20.33 15.66 3.58
N GLY A 242 20.21 14.35 3.34
CA GLY A 242 21.33 13.44 3.07
C GLY A 242 21.81 12.64 4.29
N ASP A 243 21.32 12.90 5.51
CA ASP A 243 21.66 12.09 6.68
C ASP A 243 21.05 10.69 6.61
N LEU A 244 21.87 9.67 6.90
CA LEU A 244 21.39 8.29 7.04
C LEU A 244 20.78 8.08 8.44
N VAL A 245 19.48 7.82 8.50
CA VAL A 245 18.71 7.66 9.74
C VAL A 245 18.17 6.24 9.84
N PHE A 246 18.31 5.60 11.00
CA PHE A 246 17.71 4.28 11.26
C PHE A 246 16.87 4.23 12.54
N SER A 247 15.82 3.40 12.51
CA SER A 247 14.97 3.06 13.64
C SER A 247 15.33 1.69 14.22
N TRP A 248 15.50 1.62 15.54
CA TRP A 248 15.77 0.37 16.28
C TRP A 248 14.59 -0.12 17.14
N SER A 249 13.43 0.55 17.07
CA SER A 249 12.29 0.29 17.95
C SER A 249 10.97 0.40 17.18
N GLY A 250 10.01 -0.49 17.45
CA GLY A 250 8.78 -0.56 16.68
C GLY A 250 9.06 -0.98 15.24
N THR A 251 8.71 -0.15 14.26
CA THR A 251 9.06 -0.39 12.85
C THR A 251 10.56 -0.13 12.64
N LEU A 252 11.28 -1.16 12.20
CA LEU A 252 12.64 -1.00 11.69
C LEU A 252 12.58 -0.29 10.33
N LEU A 253 13.34 0.80 10.21
CA LEU A 253 13.44 1.64 9.02
C LEU A 253 14.91 2.06 8.88
N LEU A 254 15.36 2.23 7.64
CA LEU A 254 16.66 2.80 7.27
C LEU A 254 16.40 3.66 6.04
N ASP A 255 16.69 4.96 6.12
CA ASP A 255 16.42 5.89 5.02
C ASP A 255 17.40 7.08 5.02
N PHE A 256 17.56 7.72 3.87
CA PHE A 256 18.26 9.00 3.77
C PHE A 256 17.24 10.13 3.91
N TRP A 257 17.42 10.99 4.90
CA TRP A 257 16.48 12.09 5.15
C TRP A 257 16.51 13.13 4.01
N ALA A 258 15.34 13.67 3.67
CA ALA A 258 15.16 14.67 2.61
C ALA A 258 13.98 15.64 2.92
N GLY A 259 13.72 15.88 4.21
CA GLY A 259 12.56 16.63 4.71
C GLY A 259 12.90 17.96 5.39
N GLY A 260 14.13 18.46 5.24
CA GLY A 260 14.64 19.68 5.86
C GLY A 260 15.04 19.53 7.33
N ASP A 261 15.71 20.55 7.87
CA ASP A 261 16.34 20.51 9.18
C ASP A 261 15.40 20.08 10.32
N ALA A 262 15.83 19.09 11.11
CA ALA A 262 15.01 18.48 12.16
C ALA A 262 15.82 18.05 13.40
N GLY A 263 15.16 17.92 14.55
CA GLY A 263 15.75 17.37 15.77
C GLY A 263 15.48 15.86 15.92
N LEU A 264 16.54 15.06 16.03
CA LEU A 264 16.47 13.60 16.16
C LEU A 264 15.89 13.18 17.52
N ASN A 265 14.71 12.57 17.53
CA ASN A 265 14.12 12.01 18.73
C ASN A 265 14.73 10.64 19.11
N GLN A 266 14.70 10.33 20.41
CA GLN A 266 15.02 9.00 20.94
C GLN A 266 14.34 7.86 20.15
N HIS A 267 15.05 6.74 20.05
CA HIS A 267 14.73 5.56 19.23
C HIS A 267 14.98 5.70 17.72
N LEU A 268 15.44 6.86 17.25
CA LEU A 268 16.15 6.97 15.98
C LEU A 268 17.64 7.22 16.23
N PHE A 269 18.47 6.78 15.28
CA PHE A 269 19.91 7.00 15.26
C PHE A 269 20.32 7.69 13.95
N LYS A 270 21.20 8.70 14.03
CA LYS A 270 21.92 9.28 12.88
C LYS A 270 23.25 8.54 12.72
N GLY A 271 23.55 8.12 11.49
CA GLY A 271 24.84 7.56 11.10
C GLY A 271 25.77 8.63 10.54
N TYR A 272 27.02 8.62 10.99
CA TYR A 272 28.10 9.49 10.53
C TYR A 272 29.19 8.61 9.92
N CYS A 273 29.46 8.75 8.62
CA CYS A 273 30.62 8.09 8.01
C CYS A 273 31.92 8.56 8.69
N GLN A 274 32.82 7.62 8.99
CA GLN A 274 34.15 7.97 9.47
C GLN A 274 35.04 8.35 8.27
N GLU A 275 35.88 9.38 8.42
CA GLU A 275 36.72 9.93 7.32
C GLU A 275 37.64 8.86 6.69
N SER A 276 37.99 7.81 7.44
CA SER A 276 38.72 6.63 6.98
C SER A 276 38.11 5.96 5.75
N CYS A 277 36.78 5.98 5.58
CA CYS A 277 36.09 5.38 4.44
C CYS A 277 36.12 6.24 3.17
N ALA A 278 36.51 7.53 3.24
CA ALA A 278 36.48 8.44 2.09
C ALA A 278 37.57 8.14 1.04
N ASN A 279 38.58 7.33 1.38
CA ASN A 279 39.69 6.99 0.49
C ASN A 279 39.36 5.98 -0.62
N CYS A 280 38.10 5.53 -0.74
CA CYS A 280 37.62 4.74 -1.88
C CYS A 280 37.40 5.60 -3.15
N GLN A 281 38.34 6.50 -3.46
CA GLN A 281 38.46 7.08 -4.81
C GLN A 281 39.06 6.01 -5.73
N GLN A 282 38.30 5.61 -6.76
CA GLN A 282 38.77 4.65 -7.75
C GLN A 282 39.84 5.27 -8.67
N PRO A 283 40.76 4.46 -9.22
CA PRO A 283 41.68 4.88 -10.29
C PRO A 283 40.98 5.07 -11.64
#